data_AF-G0RH82-F1
#
_entry.id   AF-G0RH82-F1
#
_cell.length_a   1.000
_cell.length_b   1.000
_cell.length_c   1.000
_cell.angle_alpha   90.00
_cell.angle_beta   90.00
_cell.angle_gamma   90.00
#
_symmetry.space_group_name_H-M   'P 1'
#
loop_
_entity.id
_entity.type
_entity.pdbx_description
1 polymer ?
#
loop_
_entity_poly.entity_id
_entity_poly.type
_entity_poly.pdbx_seq_one_letter_code
_entity_poly.pdbx_strand_id
1 'polypeptide(L)'
;MSTIKTVAVLGASGNVGKVAVPALLSAGFVVTVIARPDTTSTYPKGVTIKKSSYDDLDTLTHVLQGQDALVEAFNPAAAAHQGVIVRAALAAGVKRLITPDFSTDSFSPHAAEVQIFEPKHKAQRELESLTAAPGCTLTWTAIVLGAWFDWGIQTGYFWVDKDKRTVTRFGSGNQKVSVSRVASAGEAIVAVLQSPDKYRNRVAYFADYAVSTNELIAMLDEMSPVGEWQVVDVPLEDYKEEATALWEQDTKNGVTNRLFTKAYAMLGTAALFDEENRYDGDFSHKQEPGSGRPLEDLKEDLKKLLGYD
;
A
#
# COMPACT_ATOMS: atom_id res chain seq x y z
N MET A 1 24.17 10.10 14.60
CA MET A 1 23.04 9.41 13.92
C MET A 1 21.81 9.60 14.79
N SER A 2 20.72 10.15 14.25
CA SER A 2 19.49 10.31 15.02
C SER A 2 18.72 8.99 15.03
N THR A 3 18.83 8.26 16.14
CA THR A 3 17.99 7.08 16.40
C THR A 3 16.52 7.51 16.43
N ILE A 4 15.67 6.81 15.69
CA ILE A 4 14.21 6.98 15.74
C ILE A 4 13.69 6.20 16.93
N LYS A 5 12.94 6.85 17.82
CA LYS A 5 12.36 6.21 19.01
C LYS A 5 10.87 6.47 19.15
N THR A 6 10.42 7.71 18.90
CA THR A 6 9.00 8.09 18.99
C THR A 6 8.37 8.15 17.60
N VAL A 7 7.26 7.43 17.40
CA VAL A 7 6.62 7.29 16.10
C VAL A 7 5.14 7.66 16.20
N ALA A 8 4.74 8.70 15.47
CA ALA A 8 3.35 9.02 15.26
C ALA A 8 2.77 8.23 14.07
N VAL A 9 1.53 7.78 14.20
CA VAL A 9 0.82 7.02 13.16
C VAL A 9 -0.52 7.69 12.85
N LEU A 10 -0.66 8.17 11.61
CA LEU A 10 -1.96 8.55 11.04
C LEU A 10 -2.61 7.32 10.43
N GLY A 11 -3.94 7.20 10.49
CA GLY A 11 -4.65 6.05 9.91
C GLY A 11 -4.50 4.74 10.69
N ALA A 12 -4.16 4.80 11.98
CA ALA A 12 -3.92 3.63 12.84
C ALA A 12 -5.05 2.58 12.90
N SER A 13 -6.30 2.93 12.57
CA SER A 13 -7.43 2.00 12.53
C SER A 13 -7.68 1.35 11.16
N GLY A 14 -6.95 1.77 10.11
CA GLY A 14 -7.02 1.20 8.76
C GLY A 14 -6.25 -0.10 8.63
N ASN A 15 -6.26 -0.70 7.42
CA ASN A 15 -5.60 -1.98 7.14
C ASN A 15 -4.11 -1.96 7.52
N VAL A 16 -3.35 -0.96 7.02
CA VAL A 16 -1.93 -0.80 7.36
C VAL A 16 -1.75 -0.42 8.83
N GLY A 17 -2.54 0.51 9.36
CA GLY A 17 -2.42 0.96 10.75
C GLY A 17 -2.57 -0.17 11.78
N LYS A 18 -3.50 -1.10 11.54
CA LYS A 18 -3.79 -2.25 12.41
C LYS A 18 -2.61 -3.22 12.53
N VAL A 19 -1.75 -3.31 11.52
CA VAL A 19 -0.54 -4.16 11.55
C VAL A 19 0.71 -3.35 11.92
N ALA A 20 0.77 -2.08 11.53
CA ALA A 20 1.89 -1.18 11.81
C ALA A 20 2.05 -0.90 13.30
N VAL A 21 0.95 -0.57 14.01
CA VAL A 21 1.01 -0.21 15.43
C VAL A 21 1.54 -1.36 16.30
N PRO A 22 1.02 -2.60 16.21
CA PRO A 22 1.60 -3.74 16.95
C PRO A 22 3.06 -4.05 16.57
N ALA A 23 3.41 -3.96 15.28
CA ALA A 23 4.78 -4.19 14.83
C ALA A 23 5.76 -3.17 15.42
N LEU A 24 5.40 -1.89 15.40
CA LEU A 24 6.18 -0.80 16.01
C LEU A 24 6.36 -1.00 17.53
N LEU A 25 5.29 -1.33 18.25
CA LEU A 25 5.35 -1.60 19.68
C LEU A 25 6.27 -2.79 19.98
N SER A 26 6.16 -3.87 19.21
CA SER A 26 6.98 -5.08 19.37
C SER A 26 8.46 -4.82 19.08
N ALA A 27 8.75 -3.91 18.16
CA ALA A 27 10.11 -3.45 17.84
C ALA A 27 10.67 -2.43 18.86
N GLY A 28 9.92 -2.07 19.90
CA GLY A 28 10.37 -1.19 20.98
C GLY A 28 10.21 0.31 20.71
N PHE A 29 9.46 0.71 19.67
CA PHE A 29 9.14 2.11 19.44
C PHE A 29 8.08 2.61 20.43
N VAL A 30 8.15 3.90 20.77
CA VAL A 30 7.11 4.59 21.53
C VAL A 30 6.08 5.14 20.55
N VAL A 31 4.87 4.57 20.54
CA VAL A 31 3.88 4.85 19.50
C VAL A 31 2.83 5.86 19.96
N THR A 32 2.61 6.89 19.15
CA THR A 32 1.50 7.83 19.27
C THR A 32 0.52 7.64 18.12
N VAL A 33 -0.71 7.25 18.40
CA VAL A 33 -1.79 7.24 17.41
C VAL A 33 -2.37 8.64 17.29
N ILE A 34 -2.40 9.16 16.07
CA ILE A 34 -3.11 10.40 15.74
C ILE A 34 -4.46 10.01 15.13
N ALA A 35 -5.49 10.06 15.96
CA ALA A 35 -6.85 9.65 15.64
C ALA A 35 -7.68 10.86 15.18
N ARG A 36 -8.55 10.66 14.18
CA ARG A 36 -9.54 11.69 13.83
C ARG A 36 -10.44 11.99 15.03
N PRO A 37 -10.91 13.25 15.23
CA PRO A 37 -11.75 13.62 16.37
C PRO A 37 -12.91 12.65 16.60
N ASP A 38 -13.67 12.37 15.53
CA ASP A 38 -14.93 11.62 15.59
C ASP A 38 -14.79 10.08 15.58
N THR A 39 -13.56 9.54 15.61
CA THR A 39 -13.39 8.08 15.59
C THR A 39 -13.76 7.44 16.93
N THR A 40 -14.49 6.33 16.85
CA THR A 40 -14.81 5.40 17.95
C THR A 40 -13.88 4.18 17.99
N SER A 41 -12.84 4.18 17.14
CA SER A 41 -11.90 3.06 17.05
C SER A 41 -11.12 2.86 18.35
N THR A 42 -10.89 1.60 18.70
CA THR A 42 -9.99 1.20 19.79
C THR A 42 -8.60 0.86 19.25
N TYR A 43 -7.58 1.02 20.08
CA TYR A 43 -6.18 0.77 19.72
C TYR A 43 -5.51 -0.18 20.72
N PRO A 44 -4.42 -0.87 20.33
CA PRO A 44 -3.65 -1.71 21.24
C PRO A 44 -3.20 -0.97 22.50
N LYS A 45 -3.00 -1.70 23.61
CA LYS A 45 -2.41 -1.13 24.83
C LYS A 45 -0.97 -0.66 24.55
N GLY A 46 -0.51 0.34 25.30
CA GLY A 46 0.86 0.86 25.21
C GLY A 46 1.04 1.98 24.18
N VAL A 47 -0.02 2.43 23.51
CA VAL A 47 0.02 3.63 22.66
C VAL A 47 -0.46 4.87 23.41
N THR A 48 0.06 6.03 23.03
CA THR A 48 -0.55 7.33 23.37
C THR A 48 -1.55 7.70 22.28
N ILE A 49 -2.73 8.20 22.63
CA ILE A 49 -3.75 8.63 21.65
C ILE A 49 -3.84 10.15 21.70
N LYS A 50 -3.62 10.80 20.55
CA LYS A 50 -3.90 12.22 20.35
C LYS A 50 -4.93 12.39 19.24
N LYS A 51 -5.63 13.52 19.23
CA LYS A 51 -6.70 13.81 18.28
C LYS A 51 -6.27 14.94 17.34
N SER A 52 -6.45 14.73 16.03
CA SER A 52 -6.30 15.77 15.01
C SER A 52 -6.99 15.36 13.72
N SER A 53 -7.51 16.33 12.97
CA SER A 53 -7.82 16.13 11.56
C SER A 53 -6.55 16.25 10.71
N TYR A 54 -6.60 15.76 9.47
CA TYR A 54 -5.47 15.82 8.53
C TYR A 54 -5.31 17.20 7.87
N ASP A 55 -6.37 17.99 7.84
CA ASP A 55 -6.43 19.36 7.31
C ASP A 55 -6.24 20.46 8.36
N ASP A 56 -6.16 20.08 9.64
CA ASP A 56 -5.90 21.01 10.76
C ASP A 56 -4.40 21.14 11.01
N LEU A 57 -3.77 22.13 10.36
CA LEU A 57 -2.33 22.37 10.45
C LEU A 57 -1.86 22.60 11.89
N ASP A 58 -2.58 23.41 12.66
CA ASP A 58 -2.13 23.86 13.99
C ASP A 58 -2.23 22.71 15.00
N THR A 59 -3.36 22.02 15.05
CA THR A 59 -3.53 20.86 15.92
C THR A 59 -2.58 19.75 15.52
N LEU A 60 -2.42 19.48 14.21
CA LEU A 60 -1.52 18.43 13.73
C LEU A 60 -0.06 18.74 14.10
N THR A 61 0.37 20.00 13.97
CA THR A 61 1.70 20.44 14.40
C THR A 61 1.88 20.20 15.89
N HIS A 62 0.93 20.61 16.72
CA HIS A 62 1.01 20.45 18.18
C HIS A 62 1.10 18.98 18.60
N VAL A 63 0.28 18.11 18.02
CA VAL A 63 0.28 16.68 18.40
C VAL A 63 1.55 15.94 17.93
N LEU A 64 2.19 16.41 16.86
CA LEU A 64 3.44 15.87 16.32
C LEU A 64 4.70 16.34 17.06
N GLN A 65 4.61 17.33 17.95
CA GLN A 65 5.77 17.77 18.74
C GLN A 65 6.37 16.61 19.55
N GLY A 66 7.70 16.48 19.47
CA GLY A 66 8.47 15.44 20.15
C GLY A 66 8.44 14.06 19.47
N GLN A 67 7.86 13.95 18.28
CA GLN A 67 7.89 12.72 17.47
C GLN A 67 9.13 12.71 16.57
N ASP A 68 9.87 11.61 16.56
CA ASP A 68 11.01 11.43 15.64
C ASP A 68 10.54 11.11 14.22
N ALA A 69 9.48 10.30 14.11
CA ALA A 69 8.94 9.84 12.84
C ALA A 69 7.41 9.97 12.75
N LEU A 70 6.91 10.09 11.53
CA LEU A 70 5.50 10.05 11.16
C LEU A 70 5.26 8.94 10.11
N VAL A 71 4.29 8.07 10.37
CA VAL A 71 3.83 7.04 9.44
C VAL A 71 2.43 7.41 8.93
N GLU A 72 2.30 7.55 7.62
CA GLU A 72 1.04 7.82 6.92
C GLU A 72 0.37 6.49 6.54
N ALA A 73 -0.39 5.89 7.46
CA ALA A 73 -1.08 4.61 7.24
C ALA A 73 -2.57 4.80 6.89
N PHE A 74 -2.89 5.84 6.12
CA PHE A 74 -4.27 6.18 5.75
C PHE A 74 -4.64 5.81 4.31
N ASN A 75 -5.93 5.88 4.00
CA ASN A 75 -6.48 5.61 2.68
C ASN A 75 -5.99 6.64 1.63
N PRO A 76 -5.74 6.25 0.37
CA PRO A 76 -5.34 7.16 -0.70
C PRO A 76 -6.15 8.46 -0.84
N ALA A 77 -7.45 8.46 -0.52
CA ALA A 77 -8.28 9.67 -0.57
C ALA A 77 -7.78 10.80 0.36
N ALA A 78 -7.10 10.45 1.46
CA ALA A 78 -6.51 11.42 2.38
C ALA A 78 -5.20 12.04 1.87
N ALA A 79 -4.63 11.54 0.77
CA ALA A 79 -3.45 12.14 0.13
C ALA A 79 -3.70 13.59 -0.34
N ALA A 80 -4.97 14.00 -0.48
CA ALA A 80 -5.33 15.40 -0.73
C ALA A 80 -4.85 16.37 0.37
N HIS A 81 -4.56 15.86 1.58
CA HIS A 81 -4.08 16.65 2.72
C HIS A 81 -2.55 16.66 2.86
N GLN A 82 -1.80 16.10 1.90
CA GLN A 82 -0.35 15.88 2.04
C GLN A 82 0.42 17.15 2.38
N GLY A 83 0.08 18.28 1.74
CA GLY A 83 0.65 19.57 2.08
C GLY A 83 0.55 19.95 3.55
N VAL A 84 -0.63 19.78 4.14
CA VAL A 84 -0.86 20.12 5.55
C VAL A 84 -0.06 19.19 6.45
N ILE A 85 -0.06 17.89 6.14
CA ILE A 85 0.65 16.88 6.91
C ILE A 85 2.16 17.14 6.90
N VAL A 86 2.75 17.39 5.73
CA VAL A 86 4.18 17.66 5.59
C VAL A 86 4.57 18.98 6.25
N ARG A 87 3.77 20.04 6.12
CA ARG A 87 4.01 21.32 6.81
C ARG A 87 3.96 21.15 8.33
N ALA A 88 2.99 20.39 8.85
CA ALA A 88 2.89 20.09 10.27
C ALA A 88 4.11 19.29 10.78
N ALA A 89 4.54 18.28 10.03
CA ALA A 89 5.71 17.47 10.35
C ALA A 89 6.99 18.32 10.38
N LEU A 90 7.18 19.19 9.39
CA LEU A 90 8.31 20.14 9.34
C LEU A 90 8.29 21.10 10.54
N ALA A 91 7.14 21.72 10.83
CA ALA A 91 7.00 22.67 11.94
C ALA A 91 7.18 22.00 13.31
N ALA A 92 6.80 20.73 13.45
CA ALA A 92 7.00 19.95 14.67
C ALA A 92 8.42 19.40 14.84
N GLY A 93 9.28 19.52 13.81
CA GLY A 93 10.66 19.00 13.84
C GLY A 93 10.75 17.48 13.66
N VAL A 94 9.77 16.85 13.01
CA VAL A 94 9.82 15.43 12.64
C VAL A 94 11.01 15.20 11.71
N LYS A 95 11.74 14.09 11.91
CA LYS A 95 12.97 13.77 11.15
C LYS A 95 12.70 12.79 10.02
N ARG A 96 11.66 11.97 10.16
CA ARG A 96 11.37 10.87 9.25
C ARG A 96 9.89 10.76 8.93
N LEU A 97 9.56 10.64 7.65
CA LEU A 97 8.21 10.42 7.16
C LEU A 97 8.16 9.13 6.35
N ILE A 98 7.14 8.30 6.58
CA ILE A 98 6.79 7.16 5.71
C ILE A 98 5.45 7.50 5.04
N THR A 99 5.45 7.53 3.71
CA THR A 99 4.31 7.96 2.87
C THR A 99 3.25 6.85 2.71
N PRO A 100 2.03 7.16 2.24
CA PRO A 100 0.87 6.28 2.28
C PRO A 100 0.79 5.42 1.01
N ASP A 101 1.89 4.75 0.66
CA ASP A 101 2.00 4.03 -0.62
C ASP A 101 1.51 2.59 -0.52
N PHE A 102 2.18 1.76 0.30
CA PHE A 102 1.86 0.40 0.75
C PHE A 102 1.17 -0.54 -0.24
N SER A 103 1.28 -0.32 -1.56
CA SER A 103 0.53 -1.04 -2.58
C SER A 103 1.37 -1.17 -3.86
N THR A 104 0.74 -1.23 -5.03
CA THR A 104 1.38 -1.29 -6.35
C THR A 104 2.30 -0.11 -6.62
N ASP A 105 3.23 -0.27 -7.55
CA ASP A 105 4.32 0.68 -7.82
C ASP A 105 3.83 1.97 -8.50
N SER A 106 3.46 2.96 -7.69
CA SER A 106 3.16 4.31 -8.19
C SER A 106 4.42 5.10 -8.58
N PHE A 107 5.62 4.53 -8.49
CA PHE A 107 6.89 5.16 -8.87
C PHE A 107 7.47 4.58 -10.16
N SER A 108 6.78 3.63 -10.79
CA SER A 108 7.10 3.19 -12.15
C SER A 108 7.21 4.38 -13.10
N PRO A 109 8.18 4.41 -14.03
CA PRO A 109 8.29 5.48 -15.04
C PRO A 109 7.01 5.68 -15.86
N HIS A 110 6.17 4.64 -15.97
CA HIS A 110 4.92 4.65 -16.71
C HIS A 110 3.68 4.84 -15.84
N ALA A 111 3.82 4.98 -14.51
CA ALA A 111 2.68 5.12 -13.61
C ALA A 111 1.79 6.32 -13.95
N ALA A 112 2.34 7.40 -14.52
CA ALA A 112 1.55 8.58 -14.92
C ALA A 112 0.54 8.28 -16.04
N GLU A 113 0.70 7.17 -16.77
CA GLU A 113 -0.23 6.71 -17.81
C GLU A 113 -1.44 5.96 -17.24
N VAL A 114 -1.53 5.78 -15.92
CA VAL A 114 -2.62 5.10 -15.22
C VAL A 114 -3.21 6.06 -14.18
N GLN A 115 -4.45 6.50 -14.42
CA GLN A 115 -5.06 7.64 -13.74
C GLN A 115 -5.28 7.42 -12.24
N ILE A 116 -5.28 6.17 -11.77
CA ILE A 116 -5.42 5.84 -10.34
C ILE A 116 -4.27 6.37 -9.48
N PHE A 117 -3.09 6.61 -10.08
CA PHE A 117 -1.90 7.07 -9.37
C PHE A 117 -1.79 8.61 -9.26
N GLU A 118 -2.61 9.36 -10.00
CA GLU A 118 -2.53 10.83 -10.02
C GLU A 118 -2.59 11.47 -8.62
N PRO A 119 -3.50 11.06 -7.71
CA PRO A 119 -3.54 11.66 -6.37
C PRO A 119 -2.26 11.42 -5.57
N LYS A 120 -1.65 10.23 -5.70
CA LYS A 120 -0.37 9.89 -5.05
C LYS A 120 0.78 10.69 -5.65
N HIS A 121 0.84 10.83 -6.98
CA HIS A 121 1.86 11.66 -7.63
C HIS A 121 1.77 13.12 -7.23
N LYS A 122 0.56 13.66 -7.09
CA LYS A 122 0.36 15.03 -6.61
C LYS A 122 0.88 15.19 -5.18
N ALA A 123 0.52 14.27 -4.29
CA ALA A 123 1.02 14.23 -2.92
C ALA A 123 2.55 14.11 -2.86
N GLN A 124 3.13 13.23 -3.66
CA GLN A 124 4.59 13.03 -3.74
C GLN A 124 5.31 14.30 -4.21
N ARG A 125 4.81 14.98 -5.26
CA ARG A 125 5.37 16.26 -5.73
C ARG A 125 5.30 17.34 -4.65
N GLU A 126 4.22 17.40 -3.88
CA GLU A 126 4.10 18.37 -2.78
C GLU A 126 5.07 18.07 -1.65
N LEU A 127 5.22 16.80 -1.26
CA LEU A 127 6.22 16.34 -0.29
C LEU A 127 7.64 16.71 -0.75
N GLU A 128 8.01 16.38 -1.98
CA GLU A 128 9.35 16.67 -2.53
C GLU A 128 9.60 18.18 -2.61
N SER A 129 8.62 18.96 -3.05
CA SER A 129 8.73 20.42 -3.10
C SER A 129 8.97 21.03 -1.71
N LEU A 130 8.21 20.58 -0.69
CA LEU A 130 8.35 21.07 0.69
C LEU A 130 9.64 20.61 1.37
N THR A 131 10.24 19.51 0.89
CA THR A 131 11.47 18.93 1.48
C THR A 131 12.74 19.21 0.68
N ALA A 132 12.64 19.91 -0.46
CA ALA A 132 13.78 20.24 -1.32
C ALA A 132 14.69 21.36 -0.78
N ALA A 133 14.25 22.12 0.22
CA ALA A 133 15.00 23.26 0.74
C ALA A 133 16.38 22.81 1.31
N PRO A 134 17.48 23.50 0.97
CA PRO A 134 18.78 23.25 1.57
C PRO A 134 18.70 23.34 3.10
N GLY A 135 19.23 22.32 3.79
CA GLY A 135 19.18 22.24 5.25
C GLY A 135 17.89 21.63 5.83
N CYS A 136 16.93 21.23 4.99
CA CYS A 136 15.79 20.44 5.46
C CYS A 136 16.26 19.10 6.04
N THR A 137 15.90 18.84 7.29
CA THR A 137 16.29 17.63 8.02
C THR A 137 15.25 16.52 7.93
N LEU A 138 14.01 16.85 7.55
CA LEU A 138 12.96 15.86 7.32
C LEU A 138 13.30 15.03 6.09
N THR A 139 13.31 13.71 6.27
CA THR A 139 13.55 12.74 5.20
C THR A 139 12.34 11.84 5.02
N TRP A 140 12.15 11.27 3.84
CA TRP A 140 10.96 10.48 3.52
C TRP A 140 11.27 9.12 2.89
N THR A 141 10.34 8.18 3.00
CA THR A 141 10.33 6.92 2.24
C THR A 141 8.93 6.49 1.87
N ALA A 142 8.80 6.13 0.60
CA ALA A 142 7.68 5.35 0.10
C ALA A 142 7.97 3.86 0.23
N ILE A 143 7.00 3.11 0.74
CA ILE A 143 7.07 1.65 0.84
C ILE A 143 6.11 1.07 -0.19
N VAL A 144 6.62 0.34 -1.17
CA VAL A 144 5.83 -0.37 -2.20
C VAL A 144 5.74 -1.84 -1.79
N LEU A 145 4.51 -2.37 -1.73
CA LEU A 145 4.23 -3.74 -1.27
C LEU A 145 3.63 -4.66 -2.33
N GLY A 146 3.16 -4.11 -3.44
CA GLY A 146 2.34 -4.84 -4.40
C GLY A 146 0.91 -5.04 -3.89
N ALA A 147 0.18 -5.98 -4.49
CA ALA A 147 -1.21 -6.24 -4.14
C ALA A 147 -1.34 -7.03 -2.82
N TRP A 148 -2.33 -6.69 -1.99
CA TRP A 148 -2.57 -7.39 -0.73
C TRP A 148 -3.43 -8.65 -0.94
N PHE A 149 -2.79 -9.81 -1.10
CA PHE A 149 -3.52 -11.03 -1.48
C PHE A 149 -4.42 -11.55 -0.35
N ASP A 150 -3.97 -11.51 0.90
CA ASP A 150 -4.72 -11.97 2.06
C ASP A 150 -6.00 -11.14 2.27
N TRP A 151 -5.87 -9.81 2.30
CA TRP A 151 -7.00 -8.91 2.41
C TRP A 151 -7.91 -9.00 1.18
N GLY A 152 -7.34 -9.01 -0.03
CA GLY A 152 -8.10 -9.04 -1.27
C GLY A 152 -8.92 -10.32 -1.42
N ILE A 153 -8.37 -11.49 -1.08
CA ILE A 153 -9.11 -12.77 -1.09
C ILE A 153 -10.24 -12.75 -0.06
N GLN A 154 -9.98 -12.23 1.14
CA GLN A 154 -10.98 -12.17 2.20
C GLN A 154 -12.13 -11.20 1.89
N THR A 155 -11.89 -10.19 1.05
CA THR A 155 -12.85 -9.13 0.75
C THR A 155 -13.41 -9.17 -0.67
N GLY A 156 -12.98 -10.13 -1.51
CA GLY A 156 -13.43 -10.27 -2.90
C GLY A 156 -12.82 -9.26 -3.88
N TYR A 157 -11.71 -8.60 -3.53
CA TYR A 157 -10.99 -7.66 -4.40
C TYR A 157 -9.75 -8.25 -5.07
N PHE A 158 -9.41 -9.51 -4.79
CA PHE A 158 -8.34 -10.24 -5.47
C PHE A 158 -8.92 -11.11 -6.59
N TRP A 159 -8.09 -11.53 -7.54
CA TRP A 159 -8.51 -12.38 -8.66
C TRP A 159 -8.68 -13.86 -8.28
N VAL A 160 -8.68 -14.17 -6.98
CA VAL A 160 -9.10 -15.44 -6.39
C VAL A 160 -10.33 -15.15 -5.53
N ASP A 161 -11.50 -15.53 -6.01
CA ASP A 161 -12.79 -15.38 -5.31
C ASP A 161 -13.08 -16.68 -4.55
N LYS A 162 -12.82 -16.65 -3.25
CA LYS A 162 -12.98 -17.83 -2.38
C LYS A 162 -14.44 -18.29 -2.23
N ASP A 163 -15.40 -17.37 -2.35
CA ASP A 163 -16.81 -17.66 -2.10
C ASP A 163 -17.46 -18.29 -3.34
N LYS A 164 -17.08 -17.81 -4.54
CA LYS A 164 -17.51 -18.39 -5.82
C LYS A 164 -16.64 -19.53 -6.31
N ARG A 165 -15.49 -19.76 -5.66
CA ARG A 165 -14.44 -20.69 -6.12
C ARG A 165 -14.03 -20.39 -7.57
N THR A 166 -13.81 -19.11 -7.87
CA THR A 166 -13.33 -18.69 -9.20
C THR A 166 -11.96 -18.06 -9.14
N VAL A 167 -11.14 -18.30 -10.16
CA VAL A 167 -9.87 -17.59 -10.39
C VAL A 167 -9.97 -16.84 -11.71
N THR A 168 -9.82 -15.52 -11.67
CA THR A 168 -9.84 -14.70 -12.87
C THR A 168 -8.45 -14.65 -13.49
N ARG A 169 -8.31 -15.16 -14.71
CA ARG A 169 -7.07 -15.09 -15.49
C ARG A 169 -7.14 -13.95 -16.49
N PHE A 170 -6.29 -12.95 -16.29
CA PHE A 170 -6.16 -11.81 -17.18
C PHE A 170 -5.09 -12.09 -18.25
N GLY A 171 -5.40 -11.79 -19.51
CA GLY A 171 -4.47 -12.00 -20.62
C GLY A 171 -4.02 -13.46 -20.72
N SER A 172 -2.73 -13.69 -20.96
CA SER A 172 -2.12 -15.02 -20.96
C SER A 172 -2.09 -15.70 -19.59
N GLY A 173 -2.25 -14.93 -18.50
CA GLY A 173 -2.04 -15.40 -17.12
C GLY A 173 -0.58 -15.64 -16.74
N ASN A 174 0.39 -15.27 -17.59
CA ASN A 174 1.82 -15.48 -17.36
C ASN A 174 2.52 -14.26 -16.73
N GLN A 175 1.93 -13.06 -16.86
CA GLN A 175 2.46 -11.87 -16.20
C GLN A 175 2.49 -12.10 -14.69
N LYS A 176 3.68 -11.95 -14.09
CA LYS A 176 3.83 -12.03 -12.64
C LYS A 176 3.37 -10.74 -11.99
N VAL A 177 2.85 -10.86 -10.78
CA VAL A 177 2.48 -9.74 -9.94
C VAL A 177 3.14 -9.90 -8.59
N SER A 178 3.78 -8.82 -8.12
CA SER A 178 4.28 -8.70 -6.77
C SER A 178 3.10 -8.58 -5.79
N VAL A 179 3.05 -9.47 -4.81
CA VAL A 179 1.96 -9.57 -3.83
C VAL A 179 2.51 -9.72 -2.42
N SER A 180 1.76 -9.21 -1.45
CA SER A 180 2.14 -9.27 -0.03
C SER A 180 0.94 -9.52 0.86
N ARG A 181 1.19 -10.03 2.06
CA ARG A 181 0.24 -9.97 3.16
C ARG A 181 0.14 -8.52 3.64
N VAL A 182 -1.01 -8.12 4.20
CA VAL A 182 -1.11 -6.81 4.86
C VAL A 182 -0.07 -6.69 5.97
N ALA A 183 0.20 -7.78 6.71
CA ALA A 183 1.17 -7.81 7.80
C ALA A 183 2.58 -7.34 7.39
N SER A 184 3.01 -7.59 6.15
CA SER A 184 4.30 -7.18 5.63
C SER A 184 4.48 -5.65 5.60
N ALA A 185 3.39 -4.88 5.63
CA ALA A 185 3.46 -3.44 5.82
C ALA A 185 4.06 -3.04 7.17
N GLY A 186 3.68 -3.72 8.26
CA GLY A 186 4.22 -3.47 9.59
C GLY A 186 5.71 -3.82 9.67
N GLU A 187 6.09 -4.96 9.09
CA GLU A 187 7.47 -5.43 9.00
C GLU A 187 8.36 -4.44 8.23
N ALA A 188 7.89 -3.98 7.05
CA ALA A 188 8.60 -3.01 6.22
C ALA A 188 8.75 -1.65 6.92
N ILE A 189 7.71 -1.16 7.60
CA ILE A 189 7.78 0.08 8.39
C ILE A 189 8.87 -0.01 9.46
N VAL A 190 8.91 -1.12 10.22
CA VAL A 190 9.93 -1.33 11.25
C VAL A 190 11.33 -1.36 10.62
N ALA A 191 11.53 -2.12 9.55
CA ALA A 191 12.83 -2.21 8.87
C ALA A 191 13.32 -0.84 8.38
N VAL A 192 12.41 -0.03 7.80
CA VAL A 192 12.72 1.32 7.31
C VAL A 192 13.09 2.27 8.44
N LEU A 193 12.38 2.22 9.57
CA LEU A 193 12.65 3.11 10.72
C LEU A 193 13.89 2.69 11.53
N GLN A 194 14.27 1.41 11.51
CA GLN A 194 15.50 0.92 12.14
C GLN A 194 16.76 1.25 11.31
N SER A 195 16.61 1.48 10.00
CA SER A 195 17.72 1.81 9.09
C SER A 195 17.47 3.13 8.32
N PRO A 196 17.21 4.26 9.00
CA PRO A 196 16.70 5.48 8.35
C PRO A 196 17.64 6.04 7.27
N ASP A 197 18.96 5.92 7.46
CA ASP A 197 19.95 6.39 6.50
C ASP A 197 19.95 5.57 5.19
N LYS A 198 19.73 4.25 5.28
CA LYS A 198 19.63 3.36 4.11
C LYS A 198 18.48 3.76 3.19
N TYR A 199 17.40 4.26 3.79
CA TYR A 199 16.15 4.56 3.09
C TYR A 199 15.94 6.06 2.90
N ARG A 200 16.98 6.89 3.00
CA ARG A 200 16.81 8.34 2.91
C ARG A 200 16.29 8.78 1.53
N ASN A 201 15.12 9.43 1.50
CA ASN A 201 14.52 10.09 0.32
C ASN A 201 14.45 9.19 -0.92
N ARG A 202 13.98 7.95 -0.72
CA ARG A 202 13.78 6.98 -1.80
C ARG A 202 12.60 6.07 -1.51
N VAL A 203 12.14 5.41 -2.57
CA VAL A 203 11.21 4.28 -2.53
C VAL A 203 11.94 3.04 -2.05
N ALA A 204 11.27 2.21 -1.25
CA ALA A 204 11.73 0.90 -0.80
C ALA A 204 10.69 -0.15 -1.20
N TYR A 205 11.14 -1.21 -1.86
CA TYR A 205 10.28 -2.25 -2.43
C TYR A 205 10.35 -3.52 -1.60
N PHE A 206 9.23 -3.96 -1.06
CA PHE A 206 9.12 -5.20 -0.29
C PHE A 206 7.93 -5.98 -0.82
N ALA A 207 8.11 -7.12 -1.46
CA ALA A 207 7.02 -8.02 -1.78
C ALA A 207 7.22 -9.34 -1.04
N ASP A 208 6.16 -10.00 -0.57
CA ASP A 208 6.31 -11.37 -0.08
C ASP A 208 6.63 -12.30 -1.25
N TYR A 209 5.91 -12.17 -2.36
CA TYR A 209 5.99 -13.06 -3.51
C TYR A 209 5.88 -12.30 -4.84
N ALA A 210 6.36 -12.92 -5.93
CA ALA A 210 6.02 -12.55 -7.30
C ALA A 210 5.43 -13.79 -8.00
N VAL A 211 4.15 -13.72 -8.36
CA VAL A 211 3.38 -14.87 -8.82
C VAL A 211 2.47 -14.51 -10.00
N SER A 212 2.38 -15.40 -10.99
CA SER A 212 1.46 -15.31 -12.11
C SER A 212 0.12 -15.99 -11.80
N THR A 213 -0.93 -15.67 -12.56
CA THR A 213 -2.23 -16.34 -12.36
C THR A 213 -2.16 -17.84 -12.72
N ASN A 214 -1.37 -18.23 -13.72
CA ASN A 214 -1.19 -19.65 -14.04
C ASN A 214 -0.48 -20.41 -12.90
N GLU A 215 0.50 -19.81 -12.22
CA GLU A 215 1.10 -20.39 -11.01
C GLU A 215 0.07 -20.51 -9.87
N LEU A 216 -0.79 -19.50 -9.67
CA LEU A 216 -1.88 -19.57 -8.68
C LEU A 216 -2.89 -20.67 -8.99
N ILE A 217 -3.29 -20.83 -10.26
CA ILE A 217 -4.20 -21.90 -10.70
C ILE A 217 -3.57 -23.26 -10.40
N ALA A 218 -2.30 -23.47 -10.73
CA ALA A 218 -1.60 -24.71 -10.43
C ALA A 218 -1.56 -25.01 -8.91
N MET A 219 -1.29 -24.00 -8.07
CA MET A 219 -1.35 -24.17 -6.62
C MET A 219 -2.75 -24.58 -6.14
N LEU A 220 -3.81 -23.99 -6.71
CA LEU A 220 -5.20 -24.29 -6.38
C LEU A 220 -5.58 -25.72 -6.79
N ASP A 221 -5.23 -26.13 -8.00
CA ASP A 221 -5.46 -27.49 -8.48
C ASP A 221 -4.74 -28.53 -7.61
N GLU A 222 -3.54 -28.23 -7.12
CA GLU A 222 -2.80 -29.12 -6.24
C GLU A 222 -3.36 -29.20 -4.81
N MET A 223 -4.03 -28.16 -4.32
CA MET A 223 -4.52 -28.09 -2.93
C MET A 223 -6.00 -28.43 -2.78
N SER A 224 -6.76 -28.53 -3.87
CA SER A 224 -8.21 -28.69 -3.87
C SER A 224 -8.68 -29.94 -4.61
N PRO A 225 -9.90 -30.46 -4.32
CA PRO A 225 -10.55 -31.45 -5.16
C PRO A 225 -10.64 -31.00 -6.63
N VAL A 226 -10.43 -31.96 -7.53
CA VAL A 226 -10.51 -31.73 -8.99
C VAL A 226 -11.84 -31.09 -9.35
N GLY A 227 -11.78 -29.95 -10.05
CA GLY A 227 -12.94 -29.21 -10.53
C GLY A 227 -13.63 -28.33 -9.50
N GLU A 228 -13.05 -28.15 -8.29
CA GLU A 228 -13.60 -27.19 -7.32
C GLU A 228 -13.47 -25.74 -7.81
N TRP A 229 -12.34 -25.39 -8.44
CA TRP A 229 -12.08 -24.03 -8.91
C TRP A 229 -12.38 -23.87 -10.39
N GLN A 230 -13.13 -22.81 -10.73
CA GLN A 230 -13.39 -22.42 -12.10
C GLN A 230 -12.45 -21.28 -12.53
N VAL A 231 -11.75 -21.46 -13.65
CA VAL A 231 -11.00 -20.37 -14.28
C VAL A 231 -11.94 -19.49 -15.12
N VAL A 232 -11.86 -18.18 -14.91
CA VAL A 232 -12.58 -17.16 -15.68
C VAL A 232 -11.57 -16.37 -16.48
N ASP A 233 -11.55 -16.56 -17.80
CA ASP A 233 -10.63 -15.86 -18.69
C ASP A 233 -11.16 -14.45 -19.04
N VAL A 234 -10.29 -13.45 -18.91
CA VAL A 234 -10.56 -12.06 -19.25
C VAL A 234 -9.44 -11.56 -20.18
N PRO A 235 -9.72 -11.31 -21.47
CA PRO A 235 -8.73 -10.72 -22.36
C PRO A 235 -8.38 -9.29 -21.93
N LEU A 236 -7.15 -8.87 -22.21
CA LEU A 236 -6.67 -7.51 -21.91
C LEU A 236 -6.66 -6.58 -23.13
N GLU A 237 -7.06 -7.08 -24.30
CA GLU A 237 -7.25 -6.25 -25.49
C GLU A 237 -8.32 -5.19 -25.24
N ASP A 238 -8.03 -3.94 -25.60
CA ASP A 238 -8.83 -2.73 -25.33
C ASP A 238 -9.18 -2.46 -23.84
N TYR A 239 -8.66 -3.25 -22.90
CA TYR A 239 -9.08 -3.21 -21.50
C TYR A 239 -8.73 -1.88 -20.82
N LYS A 240 -7.56 -1.30 -21.15
CA LYS A 240 -7.13 -0.01 -20.62
C LYS A 240 -7.92 1.14 -21.24
N GLU A 241 -8.24 1.05 -22.53
CA GLU A 241 -9.04 2.02 -23.28
C GLU A 241 -10.46 2.08 -22.71
N GLU A 242 -11.10 0.93 -22.48
CA GLU A 242 -12.41 0.83 -21.82
C GLU A 242 -12.37 1.41 -20.40
N ALA A 243 -11.35 1.05 -19.62
CA ALA A 243 -11.16 1.55 -18.27
C ALA A 243 -11.02 3.08 -18.25
N THR A 244 -10.29 3.63 -19.22
CA THR A 244 -10.11 5.08 -19.41
C THR A 244 -11.43 5.77 -19.78
N ALA A 245 -12.22 5.19 -20.69
CA ALA A 245 -13.53 5.73 -21.05
C ALA A 245 -14.48 5.76 -19.84
N LEU A 246 -14.49 4.72 -19.01
CA LEU A 246 -15.25 4.69 -17.76
C LEU A 246 -14.76 5.75 -16.77
N TRP A 247 -13.45 5.97 -16.67
CA TRP A 247 -12.87 7.01 -15.81
C TRP A 247 -13.30 8.42 -16.24
N GLU A 248 -13.34 8.68 -17.54
CA GLU A 248 -13.85 9.93 -18.09
C GLU A 248 -15.35 10.10 -17.82
N GLN A 249 -16.12 9.02 -17.90
CA GLN A 249 -17.54 9.03 -17.55
C GLN A 249 -17.74 9.35 -16.05
N ASP A 250 -17.00 8.70 -15.17
CA ASP A 250 -16.97 9.00 -13.73
C ASP A 250 -16.65 10.49 -13.49
N THR A 251 -15.69 11.05 -14.26
CA THR A 251 -15.34 12.48 -14.20
C THR A 251 -16.50 13.38 -14.62
N LYS A 252 -17.14 13.10 -15.74
CA LYS A 252 -18.31 13.86 -16.23
C LYS A 252 -19.49 13.80 -15.25
N ASN A 253 -19.63 12.70 -14.53
CA ASN A 253 -20.65 12.50 -13.50
C ASN A 253 -20.31 13.13 -12.13
N GLY A 254 -19.14 13.76 -12.00
CA GLY A 254 -18.71 14.39 -10.75
C GLY A 254 -18.32 13.41 -9.64
N VAL A 255 -17.95 12.17 -9.99
CA VAL A 255 -17.49 11.17 -9.01
C VAL A 255 -16.14 11.62 -8.44
N THR A 256 -16.12 11.92 -7.14
CA THR A 256 -14.94 12.39 -6.41
C THR A 256 -14.22 11.30 -5.64
N ASN A 257 -14.92 10.24 -5.21
CA ASN A 257 -14.32 9.04 -4.62
C ASN A 257 -14.40 7.86 -5.59
N ARG A 258 -13.25 7.50 -6.17
CA ARG A 258 -13.16 6.47 -7.22
C ARG A 258 -12.68 5.12 -6.73
N LEU A 259 -12.28 4.98 -5.47
CA LEU A 259 -11.59 3.76 -4.97
C LEU A 259 -12.35 2.45 -5.25
N PHE A 260 -13.68 2.52 -5.33
CA PHE A 260 -14.55 1.36 -5.56
C PHE A 260 -15.33 1.44 -6.87
N THR A 261 -14.95 2.33 -7.81
CA THR A 261 -15.60 2.37 -9.13
C THR A 261 -15.02 1.31 -10.05
N LYS A 262 -15.82 0.90 -11.04
CA LYS A 262 -15.37 -0.06 -12.06
C LYS A 262 -14.14 0.45 -12.81
N ALA A 263 -14.10 1.74 -13.12
CA ALA A 263 -12.96 2.38 -13.78
C ALA A 263 -11.66 2.21 -12.98
N TYR A 264 -11.70 2.47 -11.67
CA TYR A 264 -10.52 2.34 -10.80
C TYR A 264 -10.02 0.90 -10.74
N ALA A 265 -10.92 -0.06 -10.57
CA ALA A 265 -10.56 -1.48 -10.55
C ALA A 265 -9.95 -1.92 -11.90
N MET A 266 -10.57 -1.56 -13.02
CA MET A 266 -10.06 -1.93 -14.34
C MET A 266 -8.70 -1.28 -14.65
N LEU A 267 -8.50 0.00 -14.34
CA LEU A 267 -7.19 0.65 -14.54
C LEU A 267 -6.09 0.00 -13.69
N GLY A 268 -6.40 -0.38 -12.43
CA GLY A 268 -5.48 -1.11 -11.58
C GLY A 268 -5.12 -2.48 -12.15
N THR A 269 -6.12 -3.23 -12.63
CA THR A 269 -5.92 -4.52 -13.30
C THR A 269 -5.08 -4.37 -14.57
N ALA A 270 -5.39 -3.39 -15.43
CA ALA A 270 -4.63 -3.14 -16.65
C ALA A 270 -3.15 -2.86 -16.36
N ALA A 271 -2.87 -2.12 -15.28
CA ALA A 271 -1.51 -1.84 -14.87
C ALA A 271 -0.78 -3.08 -14.31
N LEU A 272 -1.46 -3.86 -13.47
CA LEU A 272 -0.90 -5.03 -12.81
C LEU A 272 -0.59 -6.17 -13.79
N PHE A 273 -1.45 -6.38 -14.78
CA PHE A 273 -1.38 -7.52 -15.70
C PHE A 273 -0.89 -7.13 -17.10
N ASP A 274 -0.28 -5.96 -17.26
CA ASP A 274 0.40 -5.58 -18.50
C ASP A 274 1.49 -6.60 -18.84
N GLU A 275 1.37 -7.25 -20.01
CA GLU A 275 2.20 -8.41 -20.37
C GLU A 275 3.66 -8.05 -20.69
N GLU A 276 3.97 -6.76 -20.84
CA GLU A 276 5.34 -6.26 -20.96
C GLU A 276 5.89 -5.75 -19.63
N ASN A 277 5.15 -5.94 -18.53
CA ASN A 277 5.45 -5.42 -17.20
C ASN A 277 5.68 -3.90 -17.18
N ARG A 278 5.02 -3.15 -18.07
CA ARG A 278 5.26 -1.71 -18.29
C ARG A 278 5.11 -0.87 -17.02
N TYR A 279 4.19 -1.26 -16.13
CA TYR A 279 3.87 -0.52 -14.90
C TYR A 279 4.44 -1.17 -13.64
N ASP A 280 5.41 -2.09 -13.80
CA ASP A 280 6.04 -2.81 -12.69
C ASP A 280 5.03 -3.58 -11.83
N GLY A 281 4.12 -4.31 -12.49
CA GLY A 281 3.27 -5.31 -11.81
C GLY A 281 4.12 -6.33 -11.06
N ASP A 282 5.24 -6.75 -11.65
CA ASP A 282 6.34 -7.44 -10.98
C ASP A 282 7.55 -6.50 -10.81
N PHE A 283 7.81 -6.11 -9.56
CA PHE A 283 8.96 -5.28 -9.18
C PHE A 283 10.05 -6.08 -8.45
N SER A 284 10.11 -7.41 -8.59
CA SER A 284 11.13 -8.26 -7.97
C SER A 284 12.56 -7.78 -8.24
N HIS A 285 12.82 -7.19 -9.41
CA HIS A 285 14.11 -6.59 -9.78
C HIS A 285 14.49 -5.32 -8.98
N LYS A 286 13.52 -4.67 -8.31
CA LYS A 286 13.71 -3.49 -7.45
C LYS A 286 13.71 -3.83 -5.95
N GLN A 287 13.40 -5.08 -5.61
CA GLN A 287 13.14 -5.53 -4.26
C GLN A 287 14.34 -5.35 -3.33
N GLU A 288 14.07 -4.95 -2.09
CA GLU A 288 15.11 -4.77 -1.07
C GLU A 288 15.83 -6.09 -0.78
N PRO A 289 17.18 -6.12 -0.77
CA PRO A 289 17.93 -7.34 -0.56
C PRO A 289 17.56 -8.05 0.75
N GLY A 290 17.31 -9.36 0.66
CA GLY A 290 16.93 -10.19 1.80
C GLY A 290 15.47 -10.02 2.24
N SER A 291 14.66 -9.26 1.51
CA SER A 291 13.20 -9.29 1.66
C SER A 291 12.57 -10.37 0.76
N GLY A 292 11.29 -10.62 0.97
CA GLY A 292 10.54 -11.64 0.25
C GLY A 292 10.55 -13.00 0.93
N ARG A 293 9.77 -13.91 0.36
CA ARG A 293 9.51 -15.25 0.90
C ARG A 293 9.60 -16.27 -0.24
N PRO A 294 10.02 -17.52 0.04
CA PRO A 294 9.99 -18.59 -0.95
C PRO A 294 8.58 -18.78 -1.50
N LEU A 295 8.42 -18.93 -2.81
CA LEU A 295 7.10 -19.02 -3.45
C LEU A 295 6.28 -20.23 -2.93
N GLU A 296 6.96 -21.27 -2.47
CA GLU A 296 6.41 -22.47 -1.86
C GLU A 296 5.60 -22.15 -0.60
N ASP A 297 5.98 -21.11 0.15
CA ASP A 297 5.21 -20.65 1.31
C ASP A 297 3.85 -20.05 0.91
N LEU A 298 3.72 -19.51 -0.31
CA LEU A 298 2.46 -18.94 -0.78
C LEU A 298 1.37 -20.00 -0.82
N LYS A 299 1.70 -21.24 -1.22
CA LYS A 299 0.74 -22.34 -1.23
C LYS A 299 0.18 -22.61 0.17
N GLU A 300 1.04 -22.61 1.19
CA GLU A 300 0.63 -22.81 2.59
C GLU A 300 -0.17 -21.62 3.15
N ASP A 301 0.15 -20.40 2.73
CA ASP A 301 -0.66 -19.22 3.06
C ASP A 301 -2.04 -19.28 2.40
N LEU A 302 -2.11 -19.69 1.12
CA LEU A 302 -3.36 -19.87 0.39
C LEU A 302 -4.24 -20.97 0.99
N LYS A 303 -3.65 -22.12 1.37
CA LYS A 303 -4.35 -23.20 2.08
C LYS A 303 -5.11 -22.67 3.31
N LYS A 304 -4.41 -21.94 4.17
CA LYS A 304 -5.00 -21.33 5.38
C LYS A 304 -6.09 -20.32 5.03
N LEU A 305 -5.87 -19.46 4.03
CA LEU A 305 -6.83 -18.43 3.61
C LEU A 305 -8.11 -19.02 3.01
N LEU A 306 -8.00 -20.17 2.34
CA LEU A 306 -9.06 -20.81 1.57
C LEU A 306 -9.74 -21.98 2.29
N GLY A 307 -9.25 -22.34 3.48
CA GLY A 307 -9.82 -23.38 4.33
C GLY A 307 -9.44 -24.80 3.93
N TYR A 308 -8.25 -24.98 3.35
CA TYR A 308 -7.67 -26.30 3.10
C TYR A 308 -6.66 -26.59 4.22
N ASP A 309 -7.01 -27.52 5.11
CA ASP A 309 -6.12 -28.07 6.16
C ASP A 309 -5.41 -29.35 5.68
#